data_AF-D1A442-F1
#
_entry.id   AF-D1A442-F1
#
_cell.length_a   1.000
_cell.length_b   1.000
_cell.length_c   1.000
_cell.angle_alpha   90.00
_cell.angle_beta   90.00
_cell.angle_gamma   90.00
#
_symmetry.space_group_name_H-M   'P 1'
#
loop_
_entity.id
_entity.type
_entity.pdbx_description
1 polymer ?
#
loop_
_entity_poly.entity_id
_entity_poly.type
_entity_poly.pdbx_seq_one_letter_code
_entity_poly.pdbx_strand_id
1 'polypeptide(L)'
;MAILLGGGLVVVLILAAAFVVLLNKEDKTPTERLAAAARSLGTARALTLQGTFGTERISGQVQVTSSGRVTGPVTWQGRRMTLLNTGEELFVKADRSYWAQHLRSTNVNDLPGNGEQWGKLSSDRLTFSFKQHLTPAALAAKMRSVTKATVRSDTETVLRGRAAVKITTLTGTFYVSEDDRLLRVESVVPYFNADVTAHSGSDADAVIGRLRSLVGELKDAWDTTRTSRPQKIEGCKNGNASGCTVRVRLWTSGAGSESTQVSVYVWITETTRTGRRLGECSTTATTTGLESVWAECRVSGAQWSDFYRRTKLRKPAWMQARVVAMAFTPGRLQELQSALDRE
;
A
#
# COMPACT_ATOMS: atom_id res chain seq x y z
N MET A 1 -23.84 -44.11 64.90
CA MET A 1 -24.00 -44.30 63.45
C MET A 1 -24.56 -42.99 62.91
N ALA A 2 -23.75 -42.23 62.18
CA ALA A 2 -24.04 -40.84 61.83
C ALA A 2 -24.05 -40.63 60.32
N ILE A 3 -24.80 -39.60 59.92
CA ILE A 3 -24.75 -38.80 58.69
C ILE A 3 -25.48 -39.38 57.46
N LEU A 4 -26.51 -38.66 56.99
CA LEU A 4 -26.64 -38.10 55.63
C LEU A 4 -28.03 -37.45 55.42
N LEU A 5 -28.18 -36.19 55.86
CA LEU A 5 -29.22 -35.27 55.41
C LEU A 5 -28.57 -33.90 55.25
N GLY A 6 -28.28 -33.49 54.01
CA GLY A 6 -27.69 -32.18 53.75
C GLY A 6 -26.90 -32.13 52.44
N GLY A 7 -27.57 -32.28 51.30
CA GLY A 7 -26.92 -32.17 49.98
C GLY A 7 -27.72 -31.45 48.90
N GLY A 8 -29.03 -31.26 49.07
CA GLY A 8 -29.89 -30.73 48.01
C GLY A 8 -30.02 -29.20 47.95
N LEU A 9 -29.92 -28.50 49.09
CA LEU A 9 -30.28 -27.08 49.15
C LEU A 9 -29.14 -26.13 48.73
N VAL A 10 -27.88 -26.53 48.95
CA VAL A 10 -26.71 -25.68 48.65
C VAL A 10 -26.40 -25.64 47.15
N VAL A 11 -26.64 -26.73 46.42
CA VAL A 11 -26.39 -26.79 44.97
C VAL A 11 -27.41 -25.97 44.18
N VAL A 12 -28.68 -25.93 44.63
CA VAL A 12 -29.73 -25.13 43.99
C VAL A 12 -29.53 -23.63 44.28
N LEU A 13 -29.04 -23.26 45.46
CA LEU A 13 -28.70 -21.86 45.78
C LEU A 13 -27.41 -21.39 45.09
N ILE A 14 -26.43 -22.26 44.85
CA ILE A 14 -25.23 -21.91 44.07
C ILE A 14 -25.56 -21.82 42.57
N LEU A 15 -26.46 -22.66 42.04
CA LEU A 15 -26.96 -22.51 40.67
C LEU A 15 -27.84 -21.26 40.50
N ALA A 16 -28.67 -20.92 41.50
CA ALA A 16 -29.43 -19.67 41.50
C ALA A 16 -28.52 -18.45 41.67
N ALA A 17 -27.48 -18.51 42.50
CA ALA A 17 -26.51 -17.42 42.66
C ALA A 17 -25.60 -17.28 41.43
N ALA A 18 -25.22 -18.36 40.76
CA ALA A 18 -24.48 -18.32 39.49
C ALA A 18 -25.35 -17.77 38.35
N PHE A 19 -26.67 -18.00 38.38
CA PHE A 19 -27.61 -17.39 37.43
C PHE A 19 -27.89 -15.91 37.75
N VAL A 20 -27.93 -15.52 39.03
CA VAL A 20 -28.12 -14.13 39.46
C VAL A 20 -26.86 -13.28 39.26
N VAL A 21 -25.65 -13.87 39.29
CA VAL A 21 -24.41 -13.17 38.92
C VAL A 21 -24.31 -12.93 37.40
N LEU A 22 -25.08 -13.65 36.58
CA LEU A 22 -25.25 -13.37 35.15
C LEU A 22 -26.31 -12.30 34.83
N LEU A 23 -27.12 -11.88 35.82
CA LEU A 23 -28.24 -10.95 35.65
C LEU A 23 -27.96 -9.52 36.14
N ASN A 24 -26.71 -9.20 36.51
CA ASN A 24 -26.31 -7.87 37.00
C ASN A 24 -25.27 -7.17 36.11
N LYS A 25 -25.19 -7.49 34.82
CA LYS A 25 -24.62 -6.54 33.86
C LYS A 25 -25.76 -5.58 33.52
N GLU A 26 -25.66 -4.31 33.92
CA GLU A 26 -26.52 -3.27 33.35
C GLU A 26 -26.49 -3.41 31.82
N ASP A 27 -27.64 -3.72 31.24
CA ASP A 27 -27.78 -3.85 29.80
C ASP A 27 -27.58 -2.48 29.17
N LYS A 28 -26.34 -2.21 28.75
CA LYS A 28 -26.01 -1.00 27.99
C LYS A 28 -26.92 -0.93 26.79
N THR A 29 -27.60 0.19 26.65
CA THR A 29 -28.31 0.52 25.42
C THR A 29 -27.36 0.45 24.21
N PRO A 30 -27.85 0.22 22.99
CA PRO A 30 -27.02 0.20 21.80
C PRO A 30 -26.13 1.44 21.66
N THR A 31 -26.66 2.62 22.01
CA THR A 31 -25.93 3.88 21.99
C THR A 31 -24.81 3.95 23.02
N GLU A 32 -25.03 3.45 24.24
CA GLU A 32 -23.98 3.40 25.28
C GLU A 32 -22.88 2.42 24.91
N ARG A 33 -23.25 1.26 24.34
CA ARG A 33 -22.31 0.26 23.84
C ARG A 33 -21.45 0.82 22.70
N LEU A 34 -22.06 1.52 21.74
CA LEU A 34 -21.33 2.22 20.67
C LEU A 34 -20.44 3.34 21.21
N ALA A 35 -20.89 4.10 22.21
CA ALA A 35 -20.08 5.14 22.84
C ALA A 35 -18.88 4.57 23.61
N ALA A 36 -19.04 3.40 24.26
CA ALA A 36 -17.94 2.66 24.88
C ALA A 36 -16.94 2.14 23.83
N ALA A 37 -17.44 1.54 22.74
CA ALA A 37 -16.61 1.11 21.62
C ALA A 37 -15.86 2.26 20.94
N ALA A 38 -16.48 3.42 20.81
CA ALA A 38 -15.83 4.62 20.30
C ALA A 38 -14.72 5.14 21.21
N ARG A 39 -14.89 5.04 22.54
CA ARG A 39 -13.84 5.39 23.51
C ARG A 39 -12.67 4.42 23.42
N SER A 40 -12.94 3.11 23.38
CA SER A 40 -11.90 2.08 23.22
C SER A 40 -11.15 2.22 21.90
N LEU A 41 -11.86 2.42 20.78
CA LEU A 41 -11.24 2.57 19.47
C LEU A 41 -10.44 3.88 19.36
N GLY A 42 -10.90 4.94 20.01
CA GLY A 42 -10.26 6.26 19.96
C GLY A 42 -8.86 6.31 20.58
N THR A 43 -8.44 5.31 21.36
CA THR A 43 -7.07 5.20 21.89
C THR A 43 -6.13 4.42 20.97
N ALA A 44 -6.65 3.80 19.91
CA ALA A 44 -5.84 3.06 18.96
C ALA A 44 -5.06 4.01 18.05
N ARG A 45 -3.78 3.67 17.79
CA ARG A 45 -2.93 4.42 16.85
C ARG A 45 -2.96 3.84 15.44
N ALA A 46 -3.38 2.58 15.30
CA ALA A 46 -3.56 1.95 14.00
C ALA A 46 -4.68 0.91 14.04
N LEU A 47 -5.23 0.60 12.86
CA LEU A 47 -6.20 -0.48 12.65
C LEU A 47 -5.64 -1.48 11.64
N THR A 48 -5.99 -2.75 11.80
CA THR A 48 -6.01 -3.72 10.69
C THR A 48 -7.46 -3.97 10.31
N LEU A 49 -7.74 -3.85 9.03
CA LEU A 49 -9.07 -3.95 8.44
C LEU A 49 -9.05 -5.06 7.40
N GLN A 50 -9.90 -6.07 7.59
CA GLN A 50 -10.09 -7.17 6.64
C GLN A 50 -11.48 -7.08 6.03
N GLY A 51 -11.58 -6.83 4.73
CA GLY A 51 -12.88 -6.74 4.07
C GLY A 51 -12.85 -6.11 2.69
N THR A 52 -13.90 -5.38 2.34
CA THR A 52 -14.10 -4.74 1.03
C THR A 52 -14.37 -3.24 1.18
N PHE A 53 -13.76 -2.43 0.31
CA PHE A 53 -13.74 -0.97 0.40
C PHE A 53 -14.13 -0.32 -0.92
N GLY A 54 -15.00 0.69 -0.83
CA GLY A 54 -15.41 1.53 -1.95
C GLY A 54 -16.29 0.83 -2.99
N THR A 55 -16.81 1.62 -3.92
CA THR A 55 -17.55 1.12 -5.10
C THR A 55 -16.66 0.31 -6.05
N GLU A 56 -15.35 0.56 -5.98
CA GLU A 56 -14.30 -0.17 -6.71
C GLU A 56 -14.07 -1.60 -6.18
N ARG A 57 -14.71 -1.96 -5.06
CA ARG A 57 -14.65 -3.27 -4.41
C ARG A 57 -13.21 -3.76 -4.17
N ILE A 58 -12.37 -2.87 -3.66
CA ILE A 58 -11.02 -3.24 -3.23
C ILE A 58 -11.17 -4.20 -2.06
N SER A 59 -10.68 -5.43 -2.18
CA SER A 59 -10.86 -6.47 -1.16
C SER A 59 -9.53 -6.96 -0.63
N GLY A 60 -9.40 -7.15 0.68
CA GLY A 60 -8.14 -7.63 1.26
C GLY A 60 -7.94 -7.22 2.71
N GLN A 61 -6.67 -7.21 3.11
CA GLN A 61 -6.24 -6.79 4.43
C GLN A 61 -5.45 -5.50 4.30
N VAL A 62 -5.89 -4.45 4.96
CA VAL A 62 -5.15 -3.18 5.02
C VAL A 62 -4.91 -2.77 6.45
N GLN A 63 -3.79 -2.10 6.66
CA GLN A 63 -3.43 -1.44 7.91
C GLN A 63 -3.61 0.06 7.71
N VAL A 64 -4.30 0.71 8.63
CA VAL A 64 -4.63 2.15 8.57
C VAL A 64 -4.08 2.83 9.82
N THR A 65 -3.26 3.87 9.66
CA THR A 65 -2.74 4.65 10.79
C THR A 65 -3.76 5.71 11.26
N SER A 66 -3.48 6.35 12.39
CA SER A 66 -4.29 7.44 12.94
C SER A 66 -4.44 8.61 11.96
N SER A 67 -3.39 8.94 11.19
CA SER A 67 -3.42 9.99 10.17
C SER A 67 -4.12 9.59 8.86
N GLY A 68 -4.48 8.32 8.70
CA GLY A 68 -5.15 7.79 7.51
C GLY A 68 -4.23 7.26 6.42
N ARG A 69 -2.96 7.00 6.71
CA ARG A 69 -2.07 6.26 5.79
C ARG A 69 -2.47 4.80 5.76
N VAL A 70 -2.37 4.19 4.58
CA VAL A 70 -2.87 2.83 4.37
C VAL A 70 -1.84 1.98 3.67
N THR A 71 -1.69 0.74 4.13
CA THR A 71 -0.94 -0.26 3.37
C THR A 71 -1.48 -1.66 3.55
N GLY A 72 -1.31 -2.52 2.54
CA GLY A 72 -1.54 -3.94 2.70
C GLY A 72 -1.87 -4.66 1.39
N PRO A 73 -1.91 -6.00 1.41
CA PRO A 73 -2.30 -6.79 0.26
C PRO A 73 -3.79 -6.63 -0.04
N VAL A 74 -4.09 -6.26 -1.29
CA VAL A 74 -5.44 -6.11 -1.80
C VAL A 74 -5.61 -6.83 -3.13
N THR A 75 -6.84 -7.18 -3.44
CA THR A 75 -7.31 -7.49 -4.78
C THR A 75 -8.06 -6.28 -5.30
N TRP A 76 -7.58 -5.71 -6.39
CA TRP A 76 -8.17 -4.54 -7.04
C TRP A 76 -8.18 -4.78 -8.56
N GLN A 77 -9.33 -4.56 -9.19
CA GLN A 77 -9.54 -4.85 -10.62
C GLN A 77 -9.19 -6.30 -11.00
N GLY A 78 -9.51 -7.26 -10.12
CA GLY A 78 -9.24 -8.69 -10.32
C GLY A 78 -7.78 -9.11 -10.11
N ARG A 79 -6.92 -8.22 -9.61
CA ARG A 79 -5.48 -8.47 -9.47
C ARG A 79 -5.02 -8.31 -8.03
N ARG A 80 -4.18 -9.23 -7.57
CA ARG A 80 -3.50 -9.11 -6.28
C ARG A 80 -2.35 -8.12 -6.41
N MET A 81 -2.27 -7.19 -5.47
CA MET A 81 -1.22 -6.17 -5.37
C MET A 81 -1.06 -5.71 -3.93
N THR A 82 0.04 -5.02 -3.62
CA THR A 82 0.16 -4.31 -2.33
C THR A 82 -0.20 -2.85 -2.54
N LEU A 83 -1.16 -2.34 -1.78
CA LEU A 83 -1.52 -0.92 -1.76
C LEU A 83 -0.61 -0.17 -0.78
N LEU A 84 -0.25 1.06 -1.12
CA LEU A 84 0.31 2.03 -0.19
C LEU A 84 -0.25 3.42 -0.53
N ASN A 85 -1.05 3.98 0.36
CA ASN A 85 -1.54 5.35 0.26
C ASN A 85 -0.96 6.18 1.41
N THR A 86 -0.22 7.24 1.06
CA THR A 86 0.46 8.12 2.03
C THR A 86 -0.43 9.28 2.51
N GLY A 87 -1.70 9.30 2.12
CA GLY A 87 -2.66 10.39 2.34
C GLY A 87 -2.76 11.34 1.15
N GLU A 88 -1.69 11.50 0.38
CA GLU A 88 -1.61 12.37 -0.81
C GLU A 88 -1.30 11.57 -2.07
N GLU A 89 -0.46 10.55 -1.94
CA GLU A 89 0.09 9.80 -3.05
C GLU A 89 -0.33 8.34 -2.95
N LEU A 90 -0.65 7.76 -4.11
CA LEU A 90 -1.10 6.38 -4.25
C LEU A 90 -0.04 5.55 -4.94
N PHE A 91 0.37 4.47 -4.29
CA PHE A 91 1.33 3.51 -4.80
C PHE A 91 0.73 2.12 -4.79
N VAL A 92 1.11 1.32 -5.78
CA VAL A 92 0.84 -0.10 -5.79
C VAL A 92 2.13 -0.87 -6.08
N LYS A 93 2.28 -2.04 -5.46
CA LYS A 93 3.30 -3.03 -5.81
C LYS A 93 2.63 -4.10 -6.63
N ALA A 94 3.04 -4.24 -7.88
CA ALA A 94 2.40 -5.14 -8.83
C ALA A 94 3.42 -5.79 -9.77
N ASP A 95 3.01 -6.88 -10.41
CA ASP A 95 3.83 -7.62 -11.36
C ASP A 95 4.04 -6.87 -12.70
N ARG A 96 4.97 -7.37 -13.52
CA ARG A 96 5.30 -6.78 -14.83
C ARG A 96 4.12 -6.65 -15.79
N SER A 97 3.17 -7.59 -15.77
CA SER A 97 1.99 -7.53 -16.65
C SER A 97 1.04 -6.39 -16.26
N TYR A 98 1.05 -5.96 -15.00
CA TYR A 98 0.35 -4.74 -14.56
C TYR A 98 1.00 -3.52 -15.19
N TRP A 99 2.32 -3.41 -15.01
CA TRP A 99 3.05 -2.25 -15.48
C TRP A 99 3.09 -2.14 -17.00
N ALA A 100 3.09 -3.27 -17.73
CA ALA A 100 2.99 -3.27 -19.19
C ALA A 100 1.72 -2.58 -19.71
N GLN A 101 0.64 -2.56 -18.92
CA GLN A 101 -0.62 -1.90 -19.26
C GLN A 101 -0.65 -0.42 -18.82
N HIS A 102 0.21 -0.02 -17.89
CA HIS A 102 0.17 1.32 -17.26
C HIS A 102 1.33 2.23 -17.68
N LEU A 103 2.48 1.67 -18.07
CA LEU A 103 3.62 2.43 -18.60
C LEU A 103 3.46 2.63 -20.11
N ARG A 104 3.05 3.84 -20.51
CA ARG A 104 2.66 4.15 -21.90
C ARG A 104 3.79 4.16 -22.92
N SER A 105 5.01 4.52 -22.51
CA SER A 105 6.17 4.70 -23.42
C SER A 105 7.33 3.75 -23.17
N THR A 106 7.21 2.87 -22.17
CA THR A 106 8.31 2.05 -21.70
C THR A 106 7.90 0.59 -21.73
N ASN A 107 8.57 -0.20 -22.57
CA ASN A 107 8.41 -1.64 -22.57
C ASN A 107 9.04 -2.22 -21.29
N VAL A 108 8.20 -2.71 -20.40
CA VAL A 108 8.60 -3.25 -19.09
C VAL A 108 9.53 -4.46 -19.20
N ASN A 109 9.43 -5.22 -20.30
CA ASN A 109 10.30 -6.38 -20.51
C ASN A 109 11.78 -6.00 -20.67
N ASP A 110 12.05 -4.77 -21.07
CA ASP A 110 13.39 -4.24 -21.29
C ASP A 110 13.98 -3.55 -20.04
N LEU A 111 13.20 -3.42 -18.95
CA LEU A 111 13.68 -2.89 -17.66
C LEU A 111 14.39 -4.01 -16.88
N PRO A 112 15.30 -3.69 -15.94
CA PRO A 112 15.90 -4.70 -15.07
C PRO A 112 14.89 -5.24 -14.05
N GLY A 113 15.19 -6.42 -13.49
CA GLY A 113 14.42 -7.04 -12.40
C GLY A 113 13.14 -7.74 -12.86
N ASN A 114 12.86 -8.91 -12.29
CA ASN A 114 11.86 -9.87 -12.78
C ASN A 114 10.72 -10.09 -11.77
N GLY A 115 10.69 -9.32 -10.68
CA GLY A 115 9.68 -9.39 -9.62
C GLY A 115 8.63 -8.29 -9.72
N GLU A 116 7.87 -8.15 -8.63
CA GLU A 116 6.95 -7.03 -8.45
C GLU A 116 7.72 -5.72 -8.27
N GLN A 117 7.15 -4.65 -8.81
CA GLN A 117 7.70 -3.31 -8.74
C GLN A 117 6.67 -2.37 -8.11
N TRP A 118 7.16 -1.41 -7.32
CA TRP A 118 6.35 -0.29 -6.86
C TRP A 118 6.14 0.72 -7.98
N GLY A 119 4.95 1.29 -8.07
CA GLY A 119 4.72 2.45 -8.90
C GLY A 119 3.61 3.34 -8.38
N LYS A 120 3.80 4.65 -8.59
CA LYS A 120 2.85 5.71 -8.31
C LYS A 120 1.76 5.71 -9.36
N LEU A 121 0.53 5.76 -8.89
CA LEU A 121 -0.67 5.99 -9.68
C LEU A 121 -1.14 7.43 -9.44
N SER A 122 -1.98 7.94 -10.35
CA SER A 122 -2.70 9.18 -10.08
C SER A 122 -3.67 8.98 -8.90
N SER A 123 -3.79 9.99 -8.05
CA SER A 123 -4.56 9.89 -6.79
C SER A 123 -6.06 9.67 -7.03
N ASP A 124 -6.58 10.15 -8.16
CA ASP A 124 -7.97 9.95 -8.62
C ASP A 124 -8.31 8.49 -8.93
N ARG A 125 -7.30 7.61 -9.04
CA ARG A 125 -7.53 6.16 -9.22
C ARG A 125 -8.17 5.53 -8.01
N LEU A 126 -7.91 6.03 -6.80
CA LEU A 126 -8.56 5.55 -5.58
C LEU A 126 -9.60 6.57 -5.12
N THR A 127 -10.86 6.28 -5.39
CA THR A 127 -11.97 7.18 -5.03
C THR A 127 -12.35 7.08 -3.55
N PHE A 128 -12.08 5.91 -2.93
CA PHE A 128 -12.42 5.67 -1.54
C PHE A 128 -11.38 6.26 -0.58
N SER A 129 -11.82 7.18 0.29
CA SER A 129 -10.94 7.80 1.28
C SER A 129 -10.90 7.04 2.60
N PHE A 130 -9.84 6.23 2.78
CA PHE A 130 -9.58 5.58 4.07
C PHE A 130 -9.38 6.59 5.20
N LYS A 131 -8.74 7.74 4.91
CA LYS A 131 -8.52 8.81 5.89
C LYS A 131 -9.84 9.37 6.43
N GLN A 132 -10.83 9.58 5.57
CA GLN A 132 -12.12 10.15 5.96
C GLN A 132 -13.04 9.14 6.66
N HIS A 133 -12.86 7.83 6.43
CA HIS A 133 -13.87 6.83 6.81
C HIS A 133 -13.36 5.74 7.74
N LEU A 134 -12.07 5.41 7.72
CA LEU A 134 -11.51 4.19 8.30
C LEU A 134 -10.30 4.41 9.22
N THR A 135 -10.05 5.64 9.66
CA THR A 135 -9.15 5.90 10.79
C THR A 135 -9.83 5.52 12.12
N PRO A 136 -9.06 5.26 13.19
CA PRO A 136 -9.63 5.08 14.54
C PRO A 136 -10.59 6.21 14.91
N ALA A 137 -10.20 7.46 14.66
CA ALA A 137 -11.02 8.64 14.94
C ALA A 137 -12.28 8.71 14.08
N ALA A 138 -12.20 8.42 12.77
CA ALA A 138 -13.35 8.45 11.87
C ALA A 138 -14.41 7.40 12.26
N LEU A 139 -13.98 6.16 12.55
CA LEU A 139 -14.88 5.11 13.01
C LEU A 139 -15.49 5.42 14.38
N ALA A 140 -14.70 5.96 15.31
CA ALA A 140 -15.20 6.40 16.61
C ALA A 140 -16.23 7.54 16.48
N ALA A 141 -15.98 8.52 15.62
CA ALA A 141 -16.93 9.59 15.32
C ALA A 141 -18.23 9.03 14.71
N LYS A 142 -18.13 8.08 13.77
CA LYS A 142 -19.29 7.42 13.18
C LYS A 142 -20.14 6.70 14.24
N MET A 143 -19.51 5.97 15.17
CA MET A 143 -20.23 5.32 16.27
C MET A 143 -20.90 6.34 17.22
N ARG A 144 -20.22 7.45 17.54
CA ARG A 144 -20.80 8.53 18.38
C ARG A 144 -21.94 9.28 17.71
N SER A 145 -22.00 9.30 16.38
CA SER A 145 -23.09 9.94 15.63
C SER A 145 -24.41 9.16 15.67
N VAL A 146 -24.38 7.90 16.13
CA VAL A 146 -25.59 7.08 16.26
C VAL A 146 -26.42 7.56 17.44
N THR A 147 -27.70 7.80 17.19
CA THR A 147 -28.67 8.20 18.21
C THR A 147 -29.73 7.12 18.34
N LYS A 148 -30.52 7.16 19.41
CA LYS A 148 -31.63 6.19 19.61
C LYS A 148 -32.59 6.14 18.41
N ALA A 149 -32.82 7.28 17.75
CA ALA A 149 -33.71 7.39 16.59
C ALA A 149 -33.13 6.74 15.31
N THR A 150 -31.81 6.55 15.21
CA THR A 150 -31.18 5.95 14.02
C THR A 150 -30.93 4.46 14.15
N VAL A 151 -31.08 3.88 15.35
CA VAL A 151 -31.00 2.44 15.60
C VAL A 151 -32.25 1.76 15.05
N ARG A 152 -32.06 0.71 14.26
CA ARG A 152 -33.13 -0.11 13.68
C ARG A 152 -33.31 -1.43 14.41
N SER A 153 -32.21 -2.02 14.87
CA SER A 153 -32.23 -3.22 15.70
C SER A 153 -30.90 -3.40 16.42
N ASP A 154 -30.94 -4.14 17.52
CA ASP A 154 -29.78 -4.68 18.22
C ASP A 154 -30.06 -6.14 18.57
N THR A 155 -29.19 -7.04 18.14
CA THR A 155 -29.37 -8.48 18.33
C THR A 155 -28.06 -9.11 18.75
N GLU A 156 -28.11 -9.97 19.76
CA GLU A 156 -26.99 -10.84 20.09
C GLU A 156 -26.66 -11.77 18.92
N THR A 157 -25.37 -12.01 18.71
CA THR A 157 -24.86 -12.83 17.62
C THR A 157 -23.49 -13.38 17.95
N VAL A 158 -22.97 -14.24 17.08
CA VAL A 158 -21.60 -14.75 17.16
C VAL A 158 -20.86 -14.36 15.90
N LEU A 159 -19.79 -13.60 16.04
CA LEU A 159 -18.91 -13.21 14.95
C LEU A 159 -17.57 -13.91 15.11
N ARG A 160 -17.25 -14.82 14.19
CA ARG A 160 -15.97 -15.59 14.19
C ARG A 160 -15.71 -16.32 15.52
N GLY A 161 -16.74 -16.93 16.09
CA GLY A 161 -16.65 -17.65 17.37
C GLY A 161 -16.63 -16.77 18.61
N ARG A 162 -16.78 -15.44 18.48
CA ARG A 162 -16.86 -14.50 19.61
C ARG A 162 -18.27 -13.92 19.73
N ALA A 163 -18.80 -13.89 20.96
CA ALA A 163 -20.06 -13.21 21.26
C ALA A 163 -19.98 -11.72 20.89
N ALA A 164 -21.03 -11.24 20.24
CA ALA A 164 -21.13 -9.86 19.78
C ALA A 164 -22.58 -9.39 19.79
N VAL A 165 -22.78 -8.08 19.93
CA VAL A 165 -24.06 -7.41 19.66
C VAL A 165 -23.98 -6.79 18.28
N LYS A 166 -24.87 -7.20 17.38
CA LYS A 166 -25.07 -6.61 16.06
C LYS A 166 -26.05 -5.45 16.17
N ILE A 167 -25.54 -4.23 16.02
CA ILE A 167 -26.33 -3.00 16.07
C ILE A 167 -26.50 -2.49 14.64
N THR A 168 -27.73 -2.58 14.13
CA THR A 168 -28.11 -2.10 12.79
C THR A 168 -28.65 -0.68 12.90
N THR A 169 -28.15 0.21 12.06
CA THR A 169 -28.56 1.62 11.98
C THR A 169 -29.05 1.96 10.58
N LEU A 170 -29.54 3.19 10.37
CA LEU A 170 -29.90 3.70 9.05
C LEU A 170 -28.78 3.63 8.00
N THR A 171 -27.51 3.77 8.41
CA THR A 171 -26.38 3.98 7.49
C THR A 171 -25.37 2.83 7.51
N GLY A 172 -25.60 1.81 8.33
CA GLY A 172 -24.69 0.68 8.47
C GLY A 172 -24.93 -0.18 9.71
N THR A 173 -24.05 -1.15 9.90
CA THR A 173 -24.11 -2.12 10.99
C THR A 173 -22.78 -2.11 11.75
N PHE A 174 -22.86 -2.19 13.07
CA PHE A 174 -21.70 -2.37 13.94
C PHE A 174 -21.82 -3.69 14.68
N TYR A 175 -20.71 -4.41 14.80
CA TYR A 175 -20.62 -5.61 15.63
C TYR A 175 -19.67 -5.28 16.77
N VAL A 176 -20.19 -5.29 18.00
CA VAL A 176 -19.45 -4.90 19.20
C VAL A 176 -19.39 -6.09 20.14
N SER A 177 -18.21 -6.40 20.68
CA SER A 177 -18.04 -7.48 21.65
C SER A 177 -18.63 -7.12 23.02
N GLU A 178 -18.67 -8.10 23.92
CA GLU A 178 -19.11 -7.89 25.32
C GLU A 178 -18.25 -6.86 26.08
N ASP A 179 -16.96 -6.81 25.82
CA ASP A 179 -15.99 -5.83 26.37
C ASP A 179 -15.96 -4.52 25.57
N ASP A 180 -17.05 -4.20 24.88
CA ASP A 180 -17.26 -2.97 24.11
C ASP A 180 -16.16 -2.68 23.08
N ARG A 181 -15.66 -3.68 22.34
CA ARG A 181 -14.72 -3.46 21.23
C ARG A 181 -15.42 -3.62 19.89
N LEU A 182 -15.12 -2.72 18.96
CA LEU A 182 -15.59 -2.84 17.58
C LEU A 182 -14.91 -4.04 16.90
N LEU A 183 -15.70 -5.03 16.48
CA LEU A 183 -15.22 -6.25 15.82
C LEU A 183 -15.39 -6.21 14.29
N ARG A 184 -16.49 -5.60 13.83
CA ARG A 184 -16.81 -5.42 12.41
C ARG A 184 -17.67 -4.17 12.23
N VAL A 185 -17.49 -3.51 11.09
CA VAL A 185 -18.32 -2.42 10.63
C VAL A 185 -18.75 -2.66 9.19
N GLU A 186 -20.00 -2.38 8.90
CA GLU A 186 -20.60 -2.42 7.58
C GLU A 186 -21.23 -1.05 7.30
N SER A 187 -21.09 -0.54 6.09
CA SER A 187 -21.55 0.78 5.70
C SER A 187 -22.10 0.72 4.29
N VAL A 188 -23.27 1.33 4.09
CA VAL A 188 -23.90 1.43 2.77
C VAL A 188 -23.37 2.67 2.04
N VAL A 189 -23.19 3.78 2.75
CA VAL A 189 -22.68 5.05 2.19
C VAL A 189 -21.64 5.67 3.16
N PRO A 190 -20.37 5.77 2.76
CA PRO A 190 -19.76 5.10 1.60
C PRO A 190 -19.78 3.58 1.79
N TYR A 191 -19.71 2.83 0.69
CA TYR A 191 -19.73 1.37 0.73
C TYR A 191 -18.43 0.81 1.32
N PHE A 192 -18.53 0.08 2.42
CA PHE A 192 -17.46 -0.78 2.92
C PHE A 192 -17.99 -1.83 3.90
N ASN A 193 -17.27 -2.94 4.01
CA ASN A 193 -17.41 -3.89 5.11
C ASN A 193 -16.01 -4.26 5.59
N ALA A 194 -15.79 -4.29 6.89
CA ALA A 194 -14.48 -4.64 7.42
C ALA A 194 -14.58 -5.23 8.82
N ASP A 195 -13.91 -6.36 9.01
CA ASP A 195 -13.47 -6.80 10.32
C ASP A 195 -12.40 -5.84 10.84
N VAL A 196 -12.52 -5.44 12.10
CA VAL A 196 -11.66 -4.43 12.73
C VAL A 196 -10.79 -5.09 13.78
N THR A 197 -9.51 -4.76 13.76
CA THR A 197 -8.56 -5.06 14.84
C THR A 197 -7.82 -3.78 15.17
N ALA A 198 -8.03 -3.28 16.38
CA ALA A 198 -7.41 -2.05 16.86
C ALA A 198 -6.04 -2.34 17.48
N HIS A 199 -5.05 -1.50 17.18
CA HIS A 199 -3.68 -1.63 17.65
C HIS A 199 -3.27 -0.40 18.46
N SER A 200 -2.61 -0.63 19.59
CA SER A 200 -2.06 0.38 20.50
C SER A 200 -0.70 -0.09 21.04
N GLY A 201 0.08 0.81 21.65
CA GLY A 201 1.40 0.45 22.19
C GLY A 201 2.30 -0.18 21.12
N SER A 202 3.03 -1.24 21.49
CA SER A 202 4.00 -1.93 20.62
C SER A 202 3.39 -2.51 19.34
N ASP A 203 2.12 -2.94 19.37
CA ASP A 203 1.46 -3.49 18.18
C ASP A 203 1.25 -2.40 17.11
N ALA A 204 0.93 -1.18 17.55
CA ALA A 204 0.84 -0.04 16.64
C ALA A 204 2.23 0.36 16.11
N ASP A 205 3.27 0.31 16.95
CA ASP A 205 4.64 0.60 16.53
C ASP A 205 5.12 -0.40 15.45
N ALA A 206 4.71 -1.66 15.55
CA ALA A 206 4.98 -2.67 14.52
C ALA A 206 4.28 -2.35 13.18
N VAL A 207 3.04 -1.84 13.23
CA VAL A 207 2.32 -1.39 12.02
C VAL A 207 3.03 -0.19 11.38
N ILE A 208 3.40 0.81 12.17
CA ILE A 208 4.10 2.02 11.70
C ILE A 208 5.49 1.66 11.16
N GLY A 209 6.22 0.78 11.85
CA GLY A 209 7.52 0.28 11.41
C GLY A 209 7.46 -0.45 10.07
N ARG A 210 6.41 -1.27 9.85
CA ARG A 210 6.18 -1.91 8.55
C ARG A 210 5.91 -0.87 7.46
N LEU A 211 5.06 0.11 7.73
CA LEU A 211 4.77 1.19 6.79
C LEU A 211 6.04 1.96 6.42
N ARG A 212 6.92 2.24 7.40
CA ARG A 212 8.23 2.89 7.17
C ARG A 212 9.13 2.06 6.26
N SER A 213 9.19 0.74 6.47
CA SER A 213 9.92 -0.18 5.61
C SER A 213 9.40 -0.13 4.17
N LEU A 214 8.09 -0.18 3.98
CA LEU A 214 7.46 -0.14 2.65
C LEU A 214 7.68 1.20 1.96
N VAL A 215 7.63 2.32 2.69
CA VAL A 215 8.01 3.64 2.16
C VAL A 215 9.46 3.59 1.67
N GLY A 216 10.40 3.00 2.43
CA GLY A 216 11.80 2.86 2.00
C GLY A 216 11.98 2.08 0.69
N GLU A 217 11.10 1.14 0.38
CA GLU A 217 11.10 0.42 -0.91
C GLU A 217 10.69 1.31 -2.10
N LEU A 218 10.06 2.46 -1.87
CA LEU A 218 9.60 3.36 -2.92
C LEU A 218 10.73 4.12 -3.64
N LYS A 219 11.98 4.04 -3.16
CA LYS A 219 13.13 4.70 -3.78
C LYS A 219 13.28 4.42 -5.28
N ASP A 220 12.84 3.25 -5.73
CA ASP A 220 12.89 2.81 -7.13
C ASP A 220 11.49 2.80 -7.79
N ALA A 221 10.48 3.37 -7.15
CA ALA A 221 9.11 3.31 -7.65
C ALA A 221 8.95 4.07 -8.97
N TRP A 222 8.25 3.46 -9.93
CA TRP A 222 7.95 4.10 -11.21
C TRP A 222 6.83 5.12 -11.07
N ASP A 223 6.87 6.19 -11.85
CA ASP A 223 5.77 7.17 -11.92
C ASP A 223 4.96 6.99 -13.20
N THR A 224 3.72 6.53 -13.07
CA THR A 224 2.82 6.34 -14.22
C THR A 224 2.12 7.64 -14.66
N THR A 225 2.16 8.67 -13.83
CA THR A 225 1.59 9.99 -14.15
C THR A 225 2.51 10.79 -15.08
N ARG A 226 3.76 10.36 -15.20
CA ARG A 226 4.81 10.99 -16.00
C ARG A 226 5.24 10.03 -17.12
N THR A 227 5.61 10.58 -18.26
CA THR A 227 6.03 9.80 -19.45
C THR A 227 7.38 10.29 -19.91
N SER A 228 8.43 9.50 -19.64
CA SER A 228 9.79 9.78 -20.11
C SER A 228 10.05 9.09 -21.46
N ARG A 229 10.79 9.77 -22.35
CA ARG A 229 11.13 9.24 -23.67
C ARG A 229 12.59 9.51 -24.03
N PRO A 230 13.31 8.52 -24.60
CA PRO A 230 14.60 8.79 -25.19
C PRO A 230 14.40 9.49 -26.55
N GLN A 231 15.14 10.57 -26.78
CA GLN A 231 15.16 11.33 -28.03
C GLN A 231 16.33 10.91 -28.93
N LYS A 232 17.51 10.68 -28.33
CA LYS A 232 18.73 10.34 -29.07
C LYS A 232 19.63 9.45 -28.22
N ILE A 233 20.28 8.47 -28.85
CA ILE A 233 21.30 7.64 -28.22
C ILE A 233 22.57 7.76 -29.05
N GLU A 234 23.69 8.09 -28.41
CA GLU A 234 25.01 8.17 -29.05
C GLU A 234 26.09 7.68 -28.11
N GLY A 235 27.22 7.23 -28.64
CA GLY A 235 28.29 6.69 -27.81
C GLY A 235 29.23 5.79 -28.57
N CYS A 236 30.15 5.17 -27.82
CA CYS A 236 31.10 4.16 -28.27
C CYS A 236 32.10 4.55 -29.37
N LYS A 237 32.03 5.75 -29.95
CA LYS A 237 33.00 6.22 -30.95
C LYS A 237 34.44 6.18 -30.43
N ASN A 238 34.63 6.54 -29.16
CA ASN A 238 35.92 6.53 -28.47
C ASN A 238 36.04 5.37 -27.47
N GLY A 239 35.29 4.27 -27.71
CA GLY A 239 35.35 3.09 -26.86
C GLY A 239 36.71 2.40 -26.92
N ASN A 240 37.06 1.68 -25.87
CA ASN A 240 38.26 0.86 -25.80
C ASN A 240 37.93 -0.50 -25.16
N ALA A 241 38.93 -1.36 -24.99
CA ALA A 241 38.72 -2.68 -24.40
C ALA A 241 38.19 -2.62 -22.96
N SER A 242 38.38 -1.53 -22.22
CA SER A 242 37.86 -1.38 -20.85
C SER A 242 36.41 -0.93 -20.79
N GLY A 243 35.87 -0.37 -21.88
CA GLY A 243 34.48 0.05 -21.93
C GLY A 243 34.17 1.08 -23.01
N CYS A 244 32.88 1.38 -23.13
CA CYS A 244 32.34 2.45 -23.94
C CYS A 244 31.41 3.32 -23.09
N THR A 245 31.49 4.63 -23.29
CA THR A 245 30.51 5.58 -22.76
C THR A 245 29.35 5.76 -23.74
N VAL A 246 28.13 5.67 -23.24
CA VAL A 246 26.88 5.92 -23.98
C VAL A 246 26.14 7.08 -23.33
N ARG A 247 25.63 7.97 -24.18
CA ARG A 247 24.84 9.15 -23.83
C ARG A 247 23.44 9.01 -24.38
N VAL A 248 22.44 9.27 -23.55
CA VAL A 248 21.02 9.23 -23.90
C VAL A 248 20.43 10.61 -23.67
N ARG A 249 19.96 11.25 -24.73
CA ARG A 249 19.15 12.46 -24.63
C ARG A 249 17.71 12.06 -24.37
N LEU A 250 17.08 12.64 -23.36
CA LEU A 250 15.72 12.29 -22.94
C LEU A 250 14.95 13.50 -22.41
N TRP A 251 13.63 13.40 -22.38
CA TRP A 251 12.72 14.40 -21.83
C TRP A 251 11.51 13.70 -21.18
N THR A 252 10.71 14.45 -20.40
CA THR A 252 9.54 13.91 -19.70
C THR A 252 8.30 14.79 -19.89
N SER A 253 7.17 14.21 -20.29
CA SER A 253 5.86 14.89 -20.22
C SER A 253 5.07 14.50 -18.98
N GLY A 254 4.06 15.30 -18.63
CA GLY A 254 3.16 15.05 -17.50
C GLY A 254 3.60 15.67 -16.18
N ALA A 255 4.80 16.27 -16.14
CA ALA A 255 5.34 16.94 -14.95
C ALA A 255 5.11 18.46 -14.92
N GLY A 256 4.54 19.07 -15.96
CA GLY A 256 4.43 20.53 -16.05
C GLY A 256 5.82 21.19 -15.96
N SER A 257 6.02 22.07 -14.98
CA SER A 257 7.30 22.67 -14.63
C SER A 257 8.06 21.97 -13.49
N GLU A 258 7.57 20.82 -13.02
CA GLU A 258 8.19 20.08 -11.92
C GLU A 258 9.39 19.25 -12.40
N SER A 259 10.39 19.15 -11.52
CA SER A 259 11.52 18.25 -11.72
C SER A 259 11.10 16.79 -11.58
N THR A 260 11.59 15.96 -12.50
CA THR A 260 11.37 14.51 -12.52
C THR A 260 12.69 13.78 -12.57
N GLN A 261 12.91 12.86 -11.63
CA GLN A 261 14.01 11.92 -11.72
C GLN A 261 13.64 10.79 -12.70
N VAL A 262 14.57 10.44 -13.59
CA VAL A 262 14.38 9.44 -14.63
C VAL A 262 15.50 8.41 -14.50
N SER A 263 15.13 7.14 -14.35
CA SER A 263 16.06 6.01 -14.48
C SER A 263 16.31 5.71 -15.95
N VAL A 264 17.58 5.57 -16.32
CA VAL A 264 18.03 5.30 -17.69
C VAL A 264 18.77 3.98 -17.69
N TYR A 265 18.27 3.04 -18.47
CA TYR A 265 18.86 1.71 -18.66
C TYR A 265 19.36 1.60 -20.09
N VAL A 266 20.65 1.37 -20.25
CA VAL A 266 21.33 1.27 -21.53
C VAL A 266 21.86 -0.14 -21.70
N TRP A 267 21.77 -0.63 -22.93
CA TRP A 267 22.49 -1.84 -23.30
C TRP A 267 22.98 -1.84 -24.72
N ILE A 268 23.95 -2.71 -24.95
CA ILE A 268 24.60 -2.84 -26.25
C ILE A 268 24.51 -4.28 -26.71
N THR A 269 24.15 -4.46 -27.98
CA THR A 269 24.15 -5.73 -28.69
C THR A 269 25.12 -5.69 -29.88
N GLU A 270 25.66 -6.85 -30.25
CA GLU A 270 26.59 -6.98 -31.36
C GLU A 270 25.87 -6.85 -32.71
N THR A 271 26.30 -5.92 -33.55
CA THR A 271 25.86 -5.69 -34.94
C THR A 271 24.41 -5.25 -35.13
N THR A 272 23.45 -5.93 -34.51
CA THR A 272 22.00 -5.69 -34.68
C THR A 272 21.31 -5.52 -33.32
N ARG A 273 20.06 -5.06 -33.35
CA ARG A 273 19.22 -4.88 -32.15
C ARG A 273 19.01 -6.17 -31.34
N THR A 274 19.02 -7.32 -31.98
CA THR A 274 18.80 -8.64 -31.36
C THR A 274 20.07 -9.47 -31.28
N GLY A 275 21.22 -8.86 -31.60
CA GLY A 275 22.51 -9.52 -31.51
C GLY A 275 22.88 -9.89 -30.08
N ARG A 276 23.99 -10.61 -29.95
CA ARG A 276 24.53 -11.01 -28.64
C ARG A 276 24.76 -9.79 -27.75
N ARG A 277 24.33 -9.86 -26.48
CA ARG A 277 24.57 -8.83 -25.47
C ARG A 277 26.08 -8.62 -25.30
N LEU A 278 26.50 -7.36 -25.29
CA LEU A 278 27.89 -6.94 -25.07
C LEU A 278 28.10 -6.35 -23.67
N GLY A 279 27.03 -5.81 -23.09
CA GLY A 279 27.01 -5.24 -21.75
C GLY A 279 25.83 -4.28 -21.59
N GLU A 280 25.70 -3.78 -20.38
CA GLU A 280 24.65 -2.85 -19.97
C GLU A 280 25.18 -1.88 -18.92
N CYS A 281 24.49 -0.76 -18.75
CA CYS A 281 24.71 0.18 -17.67
C CYS A 281 23.42 0.92 -17.33
N SER A 282 23.35 1.45 -16.12
CA SER A 282 22.24 2.30 -15.69
C SER A 282 22.76 3.60 -15.10
N THR A 283 21.96 4.65 -15.20
CA THR A 283 22.20 5.95 -14.58
C THR A 283 20.87 6.64 -14.30
N THR A 284 20.90 7.80 -13.66
CA THR A 284 19.73 8.65 -13.47
C THR A 284 19.96 10.03 -14.07
N ALA A 285 18.89 10.67 -14.51
CA ALA A 285 18.90 12.07 -14.91
C ALA A 285 17.69 12.81 -14.33
N THR A 286 17.79 14.12 -14.23
CA THR A 286 16.67 14.98 -13.81
C THR A 286 16.20 15.80 -15.01
N THR A 287 14.91 15.71 -15.33
CA THR A 287 14.25 16.51 -16.37
C THR A 287 13.31 17.52 -15.74
N THR A 288 13.15 18.69 -16.36
CA THR A 288 12.15 19.69 -15.98
C THR A 288 11.25 19.95 -17.17
N GLY A 289 9.98 19.55 -17.06
CA GLY A 289 9.05 19.57 -18.19
C GLY A 289 9.64 18.91 -19.46
N LEU A 290 9.40 19.53 -20.61
CA LEU A 290 9.83 19.02 -21.91
C LEU A 290 11.31 19.32 -22.26
N GLU A 291 12.07 19.90 -21.33
CA GLU A 291 13.49 20.17 -21.56
C GLU A 291 14.26 18.85 -21.69
N SER A 292 15.07 18.75 -22.74
CA SER A 292 15.83 17.54 -23.03
C SER A 292 17.21 17.58 -22.37
N VAL A 293 17.51 16.59 -21.55
CA VAL A 293 18.78 16.45 -20.83
C VAL A 293 19.57 15.25 -21.33
N TRP A 294 20.88 15.26 -21.11
CA TRP A 294 21.76 14.13 -21.41
C TRP A 294 22.04 13.33 -20.14
N ALA A 295 21.78 12.02 -20.21
CA ALA A 295 22.23 11.05 -19.23
C ALA A 295 23.41 10.27 -19.80
N GLU A 296 24.40 9.94 -18.98
CA GLU A 296 25.59 9.21 -19.40
C GLU A 296 25.83 7.99 -18.50
N CYS A 297 26.17 6.85 -19.12
CA CYS A 297 26.69 5.70 -18.40
C CYS A 297 27.74 4.95 -19.22
N ARG A 298 28.63 4.24 -18.52
CA ARG A 298 29.71 3.46 -19.15
C ARG A 298 29.35 1.98 -19.14
N VAL A 299 29.29 1.39 -20.33
CA VAL A 299 29.21 -0.07 -20.51
C VAL A 299 30.62 -0.65 -20.46
N SER A 300 30.81 -1.67 -19.63
CA SER A 300 32.07 -2.39 -19.49
C SER A 300 31.79 -3.89 -19.27
N GLY A 301 32.84 -4.70 -19.21
CA GLY A 301 32.75 -6.14 -18.93
C GLY A 301 33.38 -7.02 -20.01
N ALA A 302 33.52 -8.31 -19.70
CA ALA A 302 34.29 -9.26 -20.51
C ALA A 302 33.76 -9.37 -21.96
N GLN A 303 32.43 -9.39 -22.13
CA GLN A 303 31.78 -9.50 -23.44
C GLN A 303 32.08 -8.29 -24.33
N TRP A 304 32.08 -7.08 -23.75
CA TRP A 304 32.48 -5.84 -24.42
C TRP A 304 33.97 -5.87 -24.78
N SER A 305 34.84 -6.20 -23.81
CA SER A 305 36.28 -6.23 -24.00
C SER A 305 36.70 -7.17 -25.14
N ASP A 306 36.09 -8.35 -25.17
CA ASP A 306 36.30 -9.36 -26.21
C ASP A 306 35.81 -8.88 -27.58
N PHE A 307 34.58 -8.36 -27.67
CA PHE A 307 34.06 -7.76 -28.90
C PHE A 307 34.96 -6.64 -29.43
N TYR A 308 35.40 -5.73 -28.56
CA TYR A 308 36.29 -4.64 -28.94
C TYR A 308 37.64 -5.16 -29.43
N ARG A 309 38.24 -6.13 -28.74
CA ARG A 309 39.54 -6.72 -29.15
C ARG A 309 39.47 -7.37 -30.52
N ARG A 310 38.40 -8.12 -30.80
CA ARG A 310 38.21 -8.80 -32.10
C ARG A 310 37.88 -7.85 -33.24
N THR A 311 37.00 -6.88 -33.01
CA THR A 311 36.43 -6.07 -34.10
C THR A 311 37.11 -4.71 -34.25
N LYS A 312 37.71 -4.18 -33.18
CA LYS A 312 38.19 -2.80 -33.09
C LYS A 312 37.11 -1.80 -33.56
N LEU A 313 35.84 -2.09 -33.25
CA LEU A 313 34.65 -1.34 -33.68
C LEU A 313 34.46 -1.23 -35.22
N ARG A 314 35.13 -2.07 -36.03
CA ARG A 314 34.83 -2.23 -37.47
C ARG A 314 33.44 -2.84 -37.71
N LYS A 315 32.87 -3.49 -36.69
CA LYS A 315 31.46 -3.93 -36.66
C LYS A 315 30.66 -2.99 -35.75
N PRO A 316 29.39 -2.69 -36.08
CA PRO A 316 28.60 -1.76 -35.27
C PRO A 316 28.26 -2.36 -33.90
N ALA A 317 28.35 -1.51 -32.87
CA ALA A 317 27.82 -1.77 -31.55
C ALA A 317 26.41 -1.14 -31.47
N TRP A 318 25.38 -1.96 -31.41
CA TRP A 318 24.00 -1.49 -31.45
C TRP A 318 23.55 -1.07 -30.05
N MET A 319 23.42 0.24 -29.83
CA MET A 319 23.02 0.83 -28.54
C MET A 319 21.51 0.94 -28.42
N GLN A 320 20.98 0.64 -27.25
CA GLN A 320 19.56 0.71 -26.93
C GLN A 320 19.39 1.32 -25.55
N ALA A 321 18.27 2.00 -25.33
CA ALA A 321 17.96 2.57 -24.04
C ALA A 321 16.47 2.46 -23.72
N ARG A 322 16.19 2.34 -22.43
CA ARG A 322 14.87 2.54 -21.83
C ARG A 322 14.98 3.56 -20.73
N VAL A 323 13.92 4.34 -20.61
CA VAL A 323 13.83 5.37 -19.58
C VAL A 323 12.50 5.18 -18.86
N VAL A 324 12.49 5.45 -17.56
CA VAL A 324 11.27 5.39 -16.75
C VAL A 324 11.33 6.53 -15.74
N ALA A 325 10.23 7.27 -15.64
CA ALA A 325 10.08 8.29 -14.61
C ALA A 325 10.03 7.61 -13.24
N MET A 326 10.71 8.19 -12.27
CA MET A 326 10.71 7.74 -10.89
C MET A 326 9.77 8.63 -10.07
N ALA A 327 9.06 8.02 -9.12
CA ALA A 327 8.08 8.72 -8.30
C ALA A 327 8.71 9.64 -7.25
N PHE A 328 9.98 9.40 -6.89
CA PHE A 328 10.65 10.11 -5.82
C PHE A 328 12.00 10.67 -6.25
N THR A 329 12.32 11.81 -5.62
CA THR A 329 13.70 12.24 -5.40
C THR A 329 14.14 11.77 -4.01
N PRO A 330 15.46 11.64 -3.73
CA PRO A 330 15.93 11.21 -2.42
C PRO A 330 15.38 12.03 -1.23
N GLY A 331 15.21 13.35 -1.39
CA GLY A 331 14.69 14.21 -0.33
C GLY A 331 13.22 13.93 0.03
N ARG A 332 12.37 13.69 -0.97
CA ARG A 332 10.94 13.43 -0.75
C ARG A 332 10.70 12.10 -0.02
N LEU A 333 11.55 11.10 -0.23
CA LEU A 333 11.46 9.83 0.49
C LEU A 333 11.67 10.03 2.00
N GLN A 334 12.65 10.85 2.37
CA GLN A 334 12.95 11.18 3.76
C GLN A 334 11.80 11.95 4.41
N GLU A 335 11.18 12.90 3.71
CA GLU A 335 9.98 13.60 4.20
C GLU A 335 8.84 12.65 4.57
N LEU A 336 8.57 11.65 3.71
CA LEU A 336 7.54 10.65 3.97
C LEU A 336 7.88 9.79 5.19
N GLN A 337 9.15 9.39 5.33
CA GLN A 337 9.60 8.63 6.50
C GLN A 337 9.48 9.44 7.79
N SER A 338 9.91 10.71 7.79
CA SER A 338 9.79 11.59 8.94
C SER A 338 8.33 11.94 9.28
N ALA A 339 7.42 11.90 8.31
CA ALA A 339 6.00 12.07 8.58
C ALA A 339 5.39 10.88 9.34
N LEU A 340 5.97 9.68 9.24
CA LEU A 340 5.57 8.51 10.01
C LEU A 340 6.06 8.55 11.46
N ASP A 341 7.13 9.29 11.73
CA ASP A 341 7.66 9.44 13.09
C ASP A 341 6.75 10.32 13.98
N ARG A 342 5.76 10.99 13.37
CA ARG A 342 4.76 11.84 14.05
C ARG A 342 3.41 11.14 14.29
N GLU A 343 3.29 9.85 13.99
CA GLU A 343 2.09 9.02 14.21
C GLU A 343 1.94 8.53 15.66
#